data_AF-A0A537WT25-F1
#
_entry.id   AF-A0A537WT25-F1
#
_cell.length_a   1.000
_cell.length_b   1.000
_cell.length_c   1.000
_cell.angle_alpha   90.00
_cell.angle_beta   90.00
_cell.angle_gamma   90.00
#
_symmetry.space_group_name_H-M   'P 1'
#
loop_
_entity.id
_entity.type
_entity.pdbx_description
1 polymer ?
#
loop_
_entity_poly.entity_id
_entity_poly.type
_entity_poly.pdbx_seq_one_letter_code
_entity_poly.pdbx_strand_id
1 'polypeptide(L)'
;MRSTRARQIPNLSLEFVGQFQNSPAGVTPATHVHYGYLSYIRGVSVFRASPQNETSALFTFFADATTLRVISNGPLRVITRVGKLTIYRDPSANGNFAKPDTFRDGTPVLVAEFRQQVVNNTVTNSFTTFHQSTITSTRPFIAGRGKVQLGRVGQTFRIAFSGEGNMPGPPSGYFGGYAVSG
;
A
#
# COMPACT_ATOMS: atom_id res chain seq x y z
N MET A 1 -36.74 5.79 7.59
CA MET A 1 -35.69 5.08 6.80
C MET A 1 -34.65 4.52 7.76
N ARG A 2 -34.48 3.19 7.85
CA ARG A 2 -33.41 2.60 8.67
C ARG A 2 -32.06 2.93 8.03
N SER A 3 -31.28 3.80 8.68
CA SER A 3 -29.86 3.98 8.37
C SER A 3 -29.18 2.61 8.47
N THR A 4 -28.80 2.03 7.34
CA THR A 4 -28.06 0.78 7.30
C THR A 4 -26.63 1.09 7.73
N ARG A 5 -26.36 0.92 9.03
CA ARG A 5 -25.03 1.11 9.62
C ARG A 5 -24.02 0.23 8.87
N ALA A 6 -22.89 0.81 8.47
CA ALA A 6 -21.86 0.06 7.79
C ALA A 6 -21.31 -1.05 8.71
N ARG A 7 -21.11 -2.25 8.15
CA ARG A 7 -20.42 -3.33 8.83
C ARG A 7 -18.95 -2.98 8.95
N GLN A 8 -18.48 -2.80 10.19
CA GLN A 8 -17.07 -2.58 10.46
C GLN A 8 -16.27 -3.86 10.19
N ILE A 9 -15.13 -3.74 9.53
CA ILE A 9 -14.05 -4.73 9.56
C ILE A 9 -12.99 -4.17 10.52
N PRO A 10 -13.07 -4.48 11.83
CA PRO A 10 -12.11 -3.97 12.79
C PRO A 10 -10.75 -4.63 12.57
N ASN A 11 -10.70 -5.94 12.32
CA ASN A 11 -9.43 -6.63 12.17
C ASN A 11 -8.99 -6.60 10.71
N LEU A 12 -8.03 -5.73 10.40
CA LEU A 12 -7.47 -5.62 9.06
C LEU A 12 -6.64 -6.86 8.76
N SER A 13 -6.83 -7.39 7.57
CA SER A 13 -6.13 -8.53 7.01
C SER A 13 -6.17 -8.33 5.51
N LEU A 14 -5.07 -7.81 4.97
CA LEU A 14 -4.93 -7.30 3.61
C LEU A 14 -3.69 -7.93 2.97
N GLU A 15 -3.73 -8.20 1.66
CA GLU A 15 -2.56 -8.61 0.88
C GLU A 15 -2.33 -7.63 -0.27
N PHE A 16 -1.07 -7.30 -0.54
CA PHE A 16 -0.65 -6.24 -1.44
C PHE A 16 0.23 -6.82 -2.55
N VAL A 17 0.03 -6.29 -3.76
CA VAL A 17 0.93 -6.46 -4.91
C VAL A 17 1.23 -5.08 -5.46
N GLY A 18 2.51 -4.74 -5.64
CA GLY A 18 2.86 -3.39 -6.05
C GLY A 18 4.25 -3.20 -6.62
N GLN A 19 4.47 -1.95 -7.04
CA GLN A 19 5.74 -1.42 -7.52
C GLN A 19 6.07 -0.15 -6.76
N PHE A 20 7.34 0.24 -6.80
CA PHE A 20 7.76 1.48 -6.18
C PHE A 20 8.71 2.28 -7.06
N GLN A 21 8.78 3.58 -6.76
CA GLN A 21 9.71 4.50 -7.37
C GLN A 21 10.41 5.30 -6.26
N ASN A 22 11.74 5.29 -6.26
CA ASN A 22 12.53 6.20 -5.45
C ASN A 22 12.82 7.47 -6.26
N SER A 23 13.00 8.60 -5.58
CA SER A 23 13.48 9.83 -6.22
C SER A 23 14.83 9.61 -6.91
N PRO A 24 15.13 10.34 -8.00
CA PRO A 24 16.47 10.38 -8.57
C PRO A 24 17.54 10.74 -7.54
N ALA A 25 18.79 10.37 -7.84
CA ALA A 25 19.94 10.80 -7.05
C ALA A 25 20.02 12.33 -6.99
N GLY A 26 20.37 12.88 -5.82
CA GLY A 26 20.50 14.32 -5.59
C GLY A 26 19.23 15.01 -5.08
N VAL A 27 18.05 14.37 -5.12
CA VAL A 27 16.82 14.92 -4.54
C VAL A 27 16.90 14.94 -3.01
N THR A 28 16.63 16.10 -2.39
CA THR A 28 16.68 16.31 -0.93
C THR A 28 15.39 16.97 -0.42
N PRO A 29 14.66 16.37 0.54
CA PRO A 29 14.88 15.01 1.05
C PRO A 29 14.53 13.95 0.00
N ALA A 30 15.22 12.81 0.01
CA ALA A 30 14.93 11.72 -0.90
C ALA A 30 13.50 11.19 -0.66
N THR A 31 12.73 11.03 -1.73
CA THR A 31 11.32 10.60 -1.67
C THR A 31 11.15 9.17 -2.18
N HIS A 32 10.03 8.57 -1.81
CA HIS A 32 9.64 7.24 -2.22
C HIS A 32 8.13 7.21 -2.42
N VAL A 33 7.70 6.59 -3.51
CA VAL A 33 6.30 6.24 -3.73
C VAL A 33 6.18 4.74 -3.94
N HIS A 34 5.11 4.15 -3.43
CA HIS A 34 4.72 2.78 -3.79
C HIS A 34 3.23 2.71 -4.05
N TYR A 35 2.86 1.90 -5.04
CA TYR A 35 1.51 1.85 -5.57
C TYR A 35 1.21 0.45 -6.12
N GLY A 36 -0.08 0.12 -6.20
CA GLY A 36 -0.50 -1.19 -6.64
C GLY A 36 -1.93 -1.50 -6.21
N TYR A 37 -2.22 -2.78 -6.01
CA TYR A 37 -3.56 -3.25 -5.68
C TYR A 37 -3.58 -4.25 -4.52
N LEU A 38 -4.77 -4.45 -3.95
CA LEU A 38 -4.99 -5.44 -2.91
C LEU A 38 -5.46 -6.76 -3.54
N SER A 39 -4.68 -7.83 -3.37
CA SER A 39 -5.03 -9.19 -3.81
C SER A 39 -5.96 -9.91 -2.82
N TYR A 40 -6.09 -9.38 -1.60
CA TYR A 40 -7.00 -9.89 -0.60
C TYR A 40 -7.43 -8.78 0.38
N ILE A 41 -8.71 -8.83 0.75
CA ILE A 41 -9.28 -8.12 1.89
C ILE A 41 -10.23 -9.10 2.58
N ARG A 42 -10.03 -9.34 3.88
CA ARG A 42 -10.88 -10.27 4.63
C ARG A 42 -12.37 -9.94 4.50
N GLY A 43 -13.12 -10.87 3.92
CA GLY A 43 -14.58 -10.79 3.78
C GLY A 43 -15.07 -9.77 2.75
N VAL A 44 -14.24 -9.42 1.76
CA VAL A 44 -14.57 -8.53 0.65
C VAL A 44 -14.00 -9.10 -0.65
N SER A 45 -14.81 -9.12 -1.73
CA SER A 45 -14.28 -9.46 -3.06
C SER A 45 -13.42 -8.31 -3.58
N VAL A 46 -12.23 -8.64 -4.08
CA VAL A 46 -11.23 -7.65 -4.51
C VAL A 46 -10.95 -7.65 -6.00
N PHE A 47 -11.48 -8.61 -6.76
CA PHE A 47 -11.38 -8.63 -8.22
C PHE A 47 -12.77 -8.67 -8.85
N ARG A 48 -12.96 -7.95 -9.97
CA ARG A 48 -14.22 -7.99 -10.74
C ARG A 48 -14.25 -9.09 -11.80
N ALA A 49 -13.09 -9.55 -12.24
CA ALA A 49 -12.93 -10.48 -13.36
C ALA A 49 -11.59 -11.23 -13.27
N SER A 50 -11.42 -12.21 -14.15
CA SER A 50 -10.14 -12.86 -14.43
C SER A 50 -9.49 -12.25 -15.69
N PRO A 51 -8.15 -12.24 -15.81
CA PRO A 51 -7.19 -12.65 -14.79
C PRO A 51 -7.16 -11.69 -13.60
N GLN A 52 -6.72 -12.18 -12.44
CA GLN A 52 -6.57 -11.37 -11.23
C GLN A 52 -5.28 -10.54 -11.33
N ASN A 53 -5.42 -9.24 -11.59
CA ASN A 53 -4.32 -8.31 -11.82
C ASN A 53 -4.78 -6.86 -11.58
N GLU A 54 -3.93 -5.88 -11.91
CA GLU A 54 -4.22 -4.45 -11.75
C GLU A 54 -5.43 -3.96 -12.57
N THR A 55 -5.74 -4.61 -13.70
CA THR A 55 -6.88 -4.28 -14.58
C THR A 55 -8.21 -4.95 -14.17
N SER A 56 -8.18 -5.76 -13.12
CA SER A 56 -9.38 -6.38 -12.54
C SER A 56 -9.55 -6.09 -11.04
N ALA A 57 -8.54 -5.51 -10.39
CA ALA A 57 -8.56 -5.17 -8.97
C ALA A 57 -9.54 -4.03 -8.67
N LEU A 58 -10.39 -4.25 -7.67
CA LEU A 58 -11.40 -3.31 -7.18
C LEU A 58 -10.84 -2.36 -6.10
N PHE A 59 -9.66 -2.67 -5.57
CA PHE A 59 -9.01 -1.89 -4.53
C PHE A 59 -7.55 -1.66 -4.90
N THR A 60 -7.19 -0.40 -4.96
CA THR A 60 -5.84 0.08 -5.26
C THR A 60 -5.26 0.79 -4.05
N PHE A 61 -3.95 0.98 -4.03
CA PHE A 61 -3.29 1.78 -3.02
C PHE A 61 -2.22 2.67 -3.66
N PHE A 62 -2.00 3.79 -3.01
CA PHE A 62 -0.92 4.70 -3.31
C PHE A 62 -0.34 5.23 -2.00
N ALA A 63 0.98 5.26 -1.92
CA ALA A 63 1.67 5.81 -0.78
C ALA A 63 2.80 6.74 -1.22
N ASP A 64 2.92 7.86 -0.51
CA ASP A 64 4.01 8.81 -0.60
C ASP A 64 4.79 8.81 0.72
N ALA A 65 6.12 8.91 0.62
CA ALA A 65 7.01 8.89 1.77
C ALA A 65 8.26 9.73 1.56
N THR A 66 8.78 10.22 2.67
CA THR A 66 10.07 10.93 2.76
C THR A 66 11.06 10.09 3.54
N THR A 67 12.29 10.00 3.04
CA THR A 67 13.39 9.33 3.72
C THR A 67 13.95 10.23 4.81
N LEU A 68 13.90 9.75 6.05
CA LEU A 68 14.44 10.46 7.22
C LEU A 68 15.88 10.09 7.50
N ARG A 69 16.25 8.84 7.25
CA ARG A 69 17.56 8.31 7.63
C ARG A 69 17.93 7.11 6.78
N VAL A 70 19.22 7.01 6.47
CA VAL A 70 19.84 5.83 5.85
C VAL A 70 21.03 5.45 6.73
N ILE A 71 21.12 4.17 7.11
CA ILE A 71 22.25 3.62 7.86
C ILE A 71 22.84 2.49 7.02
N SER A 72 24.12 2.60 6.68
CA SER A 72 24.87 1.53 6.03
C SER A 72 25.44 0.58 7.08
N ASN A 73 25.29 -0.73 6.89
CA ASN A 73 25.83 -1.77 7.75
C ASN A 73 26.29 -2.96 6.88
N GLY A 74 27.54 -2.92 6.41
CA GLY A 74 28.06 -3.91 5.46
C GLY A 74 27.24 -3.96 4.17
N PRO A 75 26.76 -5.13 3.72
CA PRO A 75 25.95 -5.26 2.51
C PRO A 75 24.50 -4.77 2.71
N LEU A 76 24.13 -4.34 3.92
CA LEU A 76 22.79 -3.88 4.22
C LEU A 76 22.71 -2.35 4.27
N ARG A 77 21.61 -1.82 3.76
CA ARG A 77 21.13 -0.46 4.03
C ARG A 77 19.84 -0.53 4.81
N VAL A 78 19.83 0.10 5.99
CA VAL A 78 18.65 0.26 6.83
C VAL A 78 18.10 1.67 6.62
N ILE A 79 16.94 1.76 5.98
CA ILE A 79 16.34 3.04 5.59
C ILE A 79 15.10 3.27 6.43
N THR A 80 14.97 4.48 6.96
CA THR A 80 13.80 4.93 7.72
C THR A 80 13.02 5.94 6.89
N ARG A 81 11.71 5.71 6.74
CA ARG A 81 10.79 6.61 6.05
C ARG A 81 9.56 6.90 6.91
N VAL A 82 8.95 8.05 6.66
CA VAL A 82 7.59 8.36 7.13
C VAL A 82 6.76 8.77 5.93
N GLY A 83 5.47 8.46 5.97
CA GLY A 83 4.63 8.69 4.82
C GLY A 83 3.15 8.46 5.10
N LYS A 84 2.37 8.51 4.03
CA LYS A 84 0.93 8.33 4.03
C LYS A 84 0.55 7.25 3.03
N LEU A 85 -0.21 6.27 3.49
CA LEU A 85 -0.84 5.24 2.66
C LEU A 85 -2.31 5.58 2.48
N THR A 86 -2.78 5.55 1.24
CA THR A 86 -4.22 5.60 0.93
C THR A 86 -4.62 4.34 0.19
N ILE A 87 -5.69 3.70 0.66
CA ILE A 87 -6.38 2.62 -0.04
C ILE A 87 -7.63 3.21 -0.69
N TYR A 88 -7.79 2.94 -1.97
CA TYR A 88 -8.89 3.41 -2.79
C TYR A 88 -9.80 2.25 -3.16
N ARG A 89 -11.10 2.50 -3.23
CA ARG A 89 -12.05 1.66 -3.96
C ARG A 89 -12.13 2.21 -5.37
N ASP A 90 -11.73 1.40 -6.34
CA ASP A 90 -11.79 1.72 -7.76
C ASP A 90 -12.72 0.74 -8.49
N PRO A 91 -13.98 1.13 -8.78
CA PRO A 91 -14.91 0.30 -9.56
C PRO A 91 -14.53 0.16 -11.03
N SER A 92 -13.75 1.11 -11.56
CA SER A 92 -13.31 1.11 -12.96
C SER A 92 -12.26 0.05 -13.22
N ALA A 93 -11.50 -0.35 -12.18
CA ALA A 93 -10.50 -1.42 -12.20
C ALA A 93 -9.60 -1.26 -13.44
N ASN A 94 -9.00 -0.08 -13.54
CA ASN A 94 -8.21 0.39 -14.68
C ASN A 94 -6.76 0.68 -14.27
N GLY A 95 -6.29 0.05 -13.19
CA GLY A 95 -4.92 0.17 -12.71
C GLY A 95 -3.92 -0.14 -13.81
N ASN A 96 -2.81 0.60 -13.82
CA ASN A 96 -1.77 0.48 -14.82
C ASN A 96 -0.42 0.85 -14.20
N PHE A 97 0.46 -0.13 -14.06
CA PHE A 97 1.80 0.08 -13.49
C PHE A 97 2.67 1.08 -14.26
N ALA A 98 2.45 1.26 -15.57
CA ALA A 98 3.13 2.27 -16.36
C ALA A 98 2.55 3.69 -16.15
N LYS A 99 1.37 3.82 -15.51
CA LYS A 99 0.70 5.09 -15.19
C LYS A 99 0.30 5.10 -13.71
N PRO A 100 1.24 5.37 -12.77
CA PRO A 100 1.01 5.22 -11.33
C PRO A 100 -0.22 5.98 -10.80
N ASP A 101 -0.61 7.07 -11.45
CA ASP A 101 -1.79 7.86 -11.08
C ASP A 101 -3.11 7.08 -11.17
N THR A 102 -3.17 6.02 -11.98
CA THR A 102 -4.33 5.11 -12.05
C THR A 102 -4.55 4.30 -10.77
N PHE A 103 -3.59 4.27 -9.83
CA PHE A 103 -3.80 3.63 -8.52
C PHE A 103 -4.38 4.58 -7.46
N ARG A 104 -4.61 5.85 -7.81
CA ARG A 104 -5.15 6.88 -6.91
C ARG A 104 -6.34 7.66 -7.49
N ASP A 105 -6.93 7.16 -8.58
CA ASP A 105 -8.10 7.75 -9.26
C ASP A 105 -9.45 7.26 -8.70
N GLY A 106 -9.43 6.25 -7.81
CA GLY A 106 -10.61 5.76 -7.10
C GLY A 106 -11.05 6.64 -5.90
N THR A 107 -12.04 6.13 -5.14
CA THR A 107 -12.49 6.81 -3.91
C THR A 107 -11.69 6.33 -2.70
N PRO A 108 -11.06 7.21 -1.91
CA PRO A 108 -10.38 6.82 -0.66
C PRO A 108 -11.33 6.13 0.32
N VAL A 109 -10.95 4.95 0.81
CA VAL A 109 -11.71 4.16 1.81
C VAL A 109 -10.94 3.96 3.11
N LEU A 110 -9.61 4.09 3.09
CA LEU A 110 -8.75 4.10 4.27
C LEU A 110 -7.53 4.98 3.99
N VAL A 111 -7.20 5.86 4.94
CA VAL A 111 -5.96 6.64 4.95
C VAL A 111 -5.23 6.34 6.24
N ALA A 112 -3.93 6.10 6.16
CA ALA A 112 -3.07 5.88 7.31
C ALA A 112 -1.76 6.63 7.16
N GLU A 113 -1.26 7.17 8.26
CA GLU A 113 0.13 7.61 8.37
C GLU A 113 0.98 6.44 8.81
N PHE A 114 2.22 6.36 8.33
CA PHE A 114 3.11 5.27 8.68
C PHE A 114 4.54 5.72 8.96
N ARG A 115 5.20 4.91 9.78
CA ARG A 115 6.65 4.84 9.91
C ARG A 115 7.12 3.51 9.32
N GLN A 116 8.04 3.58 8.35
CA GLN A 116 8.59 2.43 7.65
C GLN A 116 10.07 2.25 7.99
N GLN A 117 10.48 1.01 8.25
CA GLN A 117 11.86 0.56 8.16
C GLN A 117 12.03 -0.35 6.94
N VAL A 118 13.06 -0.10 6.15
CA VAL A 118 13.47 -0.94 5.03
C VAL A 118 14.82 -1.56 5.39
N VAL A 119 14.97 -2.86 5.16
CA VAL A 119 16.26 -3.55 5.17
C VAL A 119 16.53 -4.02 3.76
N ASN A 120 17.45 -3.35 3.08
CA ASN A 120 17.81 -3.63 1.69
C ASN A 120 19.22 -4.24 1.64
N ASN A 121 19.38 -5.35 0.92
CA ASN A 121 20.67 -5.91 0.59
C ASN A 121 21.16 -5.27 -0.73
N THR A 122 22.27 -4.56 -0.68
CA THR A 122 22.80 -3.83 -1.85
C THR A 122 23.55 -4.70 -2.84
N VAL A 123 23.79 -5.98 -2.52
CA VAL A 123 24.41 -6.96 -3.43
C VAL A 123 23.35 -7.62 -4.31
N THR A 124 22.24 -8.03 -3.70
CA THR A 124 21.15 -8.74 -4.40
C THR A 124 20.00 -7.84 -4.81
N ASN A 125 19.96 -6.59 -4.32
CA ASN A 125 18.82 -5.68 -4.38
C ASN A 125 17.52 -6.20 -3.73
N SER A 126 17.56 -7.34 -3.03
CA SER A 126 16.40 -7.80 -2.26
C SER A 126 16.16 -6.89 -1.05
N PHE A 127 14.91 -6.80 -0.63
CA PHE A 127 14.57 -6.04 0.57
C PHE A 127 13.38 -6.63 1.31
N THR A 128 13.31 -6.27 2.59
CA THR A 128 12.10 -6.38 3.39
C THR A 128 11.75 -5.02 3.98
N THR A 129 10.47 -4.80 4.23
CA THR A 129 9.99 -3.58 4.87
C THR A 129 9.03 -3.90 5.99
N PHE A 130 9.02 -3.04 7.01
CA PHE A 130 8.12 -3.11 8.15
C PHE A 130 7.52 -1.74 8.38
N HIS A 131 6.20 -1.67 8.43
CA HIS A 131 5.46 -0.44 8.68
C HIS A 131 4.71 -0.55 9.99
N GLN A 132 4.73 0.54 10.75
CA GLN A 132 3.77 0.82 11.79
C GLN A 132 2.86 1.92 11.27
N SER A 133 1.57 1.60 11.12
CA SER A 133 0.59 2.47 10.49
C SER A 133 -0.53 2.81 11.46
N THR A 134 -1.00 4.05 11.44
CA THR A 134 -2.15 4.55 12.22
C THR A 134 -3.20 5.09 11.26
N ILE A 135 -4.42 4.58 11.35
CA ILE A 135 -5.54 5.05 10.51
C ILE A 135 -5.92 6.47 10.92
N THR A 136 -5.88 7.39 9.96
CA THR A 136 -6.30 8.79 10.16
C THR A 136 -7.65 9.09 9.54
N SER A 137 -8.08 8.30 8.54
CA SER A 137 -9.41 8.41 7.94
C SER A 137 -9.91 7.06 7.44
N THR A 138 -11.22 6.85 7.51
CA THR A 138 -11.88 5.65 6.98
C THR A 138 -13.29 6.00 6.52
N ARG A 139 -13.69 5.46 5.36
CA ARG A 139 -14.99 5.76 4.74
C ARG A 139 -15.71 4.46 4.38
N PRO A 140 -17.02 4.33 4.69
CA PRO A 140 -17.82 3.21 4.22
C PRO A 140 -17.88 3.13 2.68
N PHE A 141 -17.87 1.91 2.15
CA PHE A 141 -18.06 1.61 0.73
C PHE A 141 -19.02 0.43 0.55
N ILE A 142 -19.53 0.28 -0.68
CA ILE A 142 -20.38 -0.84 -1.04
C ILE A 142 -19.52 -2.07 -1.36
N ALA A 143 -19.82 -3.18 -0.71
CA ALA A 143 -19.23 -4.49 -0.97
C ALA A 143 -20.27 -5.59 -0.79
N GLY A 144 -20.48 -6.39 -1.83
CA GLY A 144 -21.55 -7.39 -1.86
C GLY A 144 -22.93 -6.75 -1.65
N ARG A 145 -23.69 -7.24 -0.66
CA ARG A 145 -25.06 -6.77 -0.35
C ARG A 145 -25.12 -5.62 0.65
N GLY A 146 -24.00 -5.04 1.08
CA GLY A 146 -24.01 -4.06 2.17
C GLY A 146 -22.91 -3.01 2.12
N LYS A 147 -22.99 -2.08 3.08
CA LYS A 147 -21.93 -1.11 3.36
C LYS A 147 -20.90 -1.73 4.31
N VAL A 148 -19.63 -1.60 3.97
CA VAL A 148 -18.48 -2.10 4.74
C VAL A 148 -17.54 -0.94 5.02
N GLN A 149 -16.84 -0.97 6.15
CA GLN A 149 -15.84 0.04 6.52
C GLN A 149 -14.58 -0.62 7.08
N LEU A 150 -13.40 -0.27 6.53
CA LEU A 150 -12.11 -0.81 6.95
C LEU A 150 -11.57 -0.04 8.16
N GLY A 151 -11.33 -0.74 9.27
CA GLY A 151 -10.65 -0.20 10.45
C GLY A 151 -11.29 1.05 11.04
N ARG A 152 -10.76 1.58 12.14
CA ARG A 152 -11.27 2.81 12.78
C ARG A 152 -10.17 3.84 12.89
N VAL A 153 -10.52 5.13 12.90
CA VAL A 153 -9.55 6.20 13.16
C VAL A 153 -8.86 5.94 14.51
N GLY A 154 -7.53 6.13 14.54
CA GLY A 154 -6.67 5.83 15.69
C GLY A 154 -6.25 4.36 15.80
N GLN A 155 -6.86 3.45 15.05
CA GLN A 155 -6.44 2.05 15.05
C GLN A 155 -5.10 1.88 14.35
N THR A 156 -4.25 1.03 14.92
CA THR A 156 -2.95 0.68 14.34
C THR A 156 -2.98 -0.66 13.60
N PHE A 157 -2.15 -0.77 12.57
CA PHE A 157 -1.86 -2.03 11.89
C PHE A 157 -0.41 -2.07 11.43
N ARG A 158 0.10 -3.28 11.20
CA ARG A 158 1.46 -3.50 10.69
C ARG A 158 1.39 -3.98 9.26
N ILE A 159 2.38 -3.57 8.47
CA ILE A 159 2.54 -4.02 7.08
C ILE A 159 3.94 -4.59 6.92
N ALA A 160 4.06 -5.77 6.33
CA ALA A 160 5.33 -6.37 5.95
C ALA A 160 5.36 -6.58 4.44
N PHE A 161 6.38 -6.05 3.76
CA PHE A 161 6.62 -6.34 2.34
C PHE A 161 7.96 -7.02 2.15
N SER A 162 8.03 -7.85 1.12
CA SER A 162 9.26 -8.41 0.57
C SER A 162 9.28 -8.13 -0.93
N GLY A 163 10.47 -7.89 -1.47
CA GLY A 163 10.60 -7.57 -2.87
C GLY A 163 12.05 -7.44 -3.31
N GLU A 164 12.21 -6.94 -4.52
CA GLU A 164 13.51 -6.71 -5.14
C GLU A 164 13.53 -5.40 -5.91
N GLY A 165 14.69 -4.74 -5.87
CA GLY A 165 14.96 -3.56 -6.68
C GLY A 165 15.20 -3.94 -8.13
N ASN A 166 14.60 -3.17 -9.04
CA ASN A 166 14.85 -3.23 -10.47
C ASN A 166 15.63 -1.98 -10.86
N MET A 167 16.96 -2.09 -10.87
CA MET A 167 17.83 -0.97 -11.23
C MET A 167 18.51 -1.23 -12.58
N PRO A 168 18.47 -0.25 -13.51
CA PRO A 168 17.83 1.07 -13.38
C PRO A 168 16.30 0.99 -13.50
N GLY A 169 15.58 1.82 -12.72
CA GLY A 169 14.13 2.02 -12.88
C GLY A 169 13.81 3.05 -13.98
N PRO A 170 12.52 3.30 -14.30
CA PRO A 170 11.31 2.88 -13.58
C PRO A 170 10.69 1.52 -14.02
N PRO A 171 9.95 0.81 -13.13
CA PRO A 171 9.85 1.09 -11.69
C PRO A 171 11.20 0.80 -11.01
N SER A 172 11.43 1.39 -9.83
CA SER A 172 12.63 1.09 -9.03
C SER A 172 12.61 -0.32 -8.43
N GLY A 173 11.48 -1.03 -8.50
CA GLY A 173 11.37 -2.43 -8.11
C GLY A 173 9.93 -2.89 -7.88
N TYR A 174 9.81 -4.15 -7.46
CA TYR A 174 8.58 -4.91 -7.31
C TYR A 174 8.46 -5.46 -5.89
N PHE A 175 7.25 -5.60 -5.37
CA PHE A 175 7.03 -6.21 -4.06
C PHE A 175 5.65 -6.85 -3.93
N GLY A 176 5.55 -7.71 -2.92
CA GLY A 176 4.29 -8.17 -2.36
C GLY A 176 4.38 -8.24 -0.83
N GLY A 177 3.24 -8.46 -0.20
CA GLY A 177 3.20 -8.72 1.23
C GLY A 177 1.82 -8.51 1.82
N TYR A 178 1.75 -8.28 3.12
CA TYR A 178 0.48 -8.28 3.83
C TYR A 178 0.44 -7.27 4.96
N ALA A 179 -0.77 -6.94 5.39
CA ALA A 179 -1.03 -6.16 6.58
C ALA A 179 -2.00 -6.85 7.52
N VAL A 180 -1.73 -6.74 8.81
CA VAL A 180 -2.60 -7.22 9.89
C VAL A 180 -2.73 -6.17 10.97
N SER A 181 -3.96 -5.98 11.48
CA SER A 181 -4.14 -5.25 12.74
C SER A 181 -3.68 -6.11 13.91
N GLY A 182 -3.04 -5.46 14.89
CA GLY A 182 -2.69 -6.09 16.18
C GLY A 182 -3.90 -6.33 17.07
#